data_AF-A0A4V2YGR3-F1
#
_entry.id   AF-A0A4V2YGR3-F1
#
_cell.length_a   1.000
_cell.length_b   1.000
_cell.length_c   1.000
_cell.angle_alpha   90.00
_cell.angle_beta   90.00
_cell.angle_gamma   90.00
#
_symmetry.space_group_name_H-M   'P 1'
#
loop_
_entity.id
_entity.type
_entity.pdbx_description
1 polymer ?
#
loop_
_entity_poly.entity_id
_entity_poly.type
_entity_poly.pdbx_seq_one_letter_code
_entity_poly.pdbx_strand_id
1 'polypeptide(L)'
;MASVRWTPVHQAWWRLAYRRVVLSSFRTVPLYREKWALAGRTEPVLVLGRYGESDGAIHVTEATRRLADLVPLAGGTEHPDPQRGACNVLAMDGGGAREVLHDPALGDLGTRRDCGAWHLDWPRVYARETKAGPAFTLLRQSSPRFVDILIDEPVGKRVVQCRSHGTPAVTR
;
A
#
# COMPACT_ATOMS: atom_id res chain seq x y z
N MET A 1 22.70 1.61 23.47
CA MET A 1 21.85 1.97 22.30
C MET A 1 20.65 1.04 22.28
N ALA A 2 19.49 1.51 22.74
CA ALA A 2 18.28 0.69 22.80
C ALA A 2 17.72 0.48 21.38
N SER A 3 17.63 -0.77 20.95
CA SER A 3 16.91 -1.13 19.73
C SER A 3 15.42 -0.81 19.93
N VAL A 4 14.90 0.20 19.25
CA VAL A 4 13.45 0.38 19.10
C VAL A 4 12.97 -0.80 18.27
N ARG A 5 12.56 -1.88 18.94
CA ARG A 5 11.87 -3.01 18.33
C ARG A 5 10.44 -2.57 18.05
N TRP A 6 9.86 -3.00 16.93
CA TRP A 6 8.41 -3.05 16.76
C TRP A 6 7.75 -3.44 18.09
N THR A 7 6.71 -2.71 18.51
CA THR A 7 5.67 -3.42 19.25
C THR A 7 5.08 -4.42 18.25
N PRO A 8 5.20 -5.73 18.48
CA PRO A 8 4.77 -6.77 17.53
C PRO A 8 3.31 -6.59 17.06
N VAL A 9 2.51 -5.91 17.88
CA VAL A 9 1.11 -5.56 17.68
C VAL A 9 0.86 -4.73 16.41
N HIS A 10 1.65 -3.68 16.15
CA HIS A 10 1.44 -2.84 14.96
C HIS A 10 1.73 -3.61 13.67
N GLN A 11 2.77 -4.45 13.66
CA GLN A 11 3.10 -5.27 12.48
C GLN A 11 2.04 -6.33 12.23
N ALA A 12 1.57 -6.97 13.30
CA ALA A 12 0.51 -7.96 13.23
C ALA A 12 -0.79 -7.33 12.71
N TRP A 13 -1.20 -6.19 13.25
CA TRP A 13 -2.40 -5.49 12.79
C TRP A 13 -2.30 -5.06 11.33
N TRP A 14 -1.18 -4.46 10.94
CA TRP A 14 -0.95 -3.99 9.57
C TRP A 14 -1.01 -5.13 8.55
N ARG A 15 -0.40 -6.27 8.88
CA ARG A 15 -0.47 -7.51 8.06
C ARG A 15 -1.85 -8.13 8.04
N LEU A 16 -2.58 -8.11 9.16
CA LEU A 16 -3.95 -8.64 9.24
C LEU A 16 -4.92 -7.78 8.40
N ALA A 17 -4.82 -6.46 8.50
CA ALA A 17 -5.60 -5.53 7.69
C ALA A 17 -5.30 -5.75 6.20
N TYR A 18 -4.02 -5.84 5.81
CA TYR A 18 -3.62 -6.17 4.46
C TYR A 18 -4.22 -7.49 3.98
N ARG A 19 -4.06 -8.59 4.75
CA ARG A 19 -4.63 -9.90 4.41
C ARG A 19 -6.13 -9.85 4.18
N ARG A 20 -6.87 -9.11 5.02
CA ARG A 20 -8.32 -8.95 4.88
C ARG A 20 -8.68 -8.26 3.56
N VAL A 21 -8.00 -7.15 3.24
CA VAL A 21 -8.23 -6.40 2.00
C VAL A 21 -7.90 -7.25 0.79
N VAL A 22 -6.74 -7.91 0.79
CA VAL A 22 -6.28 -8.80 -0.27
C VAL A 22 -7.28 -9.95 -0.52
N LEU A 23 -7.71 -10.66 0.53
CA LEU A 23 -8.70 -11.73 0.41
C LEU A 23 -10.04 -11.22 -0.11
N SER A 24 -10.50 -10.07 0.39
CA SER A 24 -11.75 -9.48 -0.07
C SER A 24 -11.65 -9.04 -1.53
N SER A 25 -10.56 -8.38 -1.93
CA SER A 25 -10.33 -7.93 -3.30
C SER A 25 -10.23 -9.10 -4.27
N PHE A 26 -9.53 -10.17 -3.93
CA PHE A 26 -9.54 -11.39 -4.74
C PHE A 26 -10.95 -11.98 -4.89
N ARG A 27 -11.78 -11.89 -3.84
CA ARG A 27 -13.16 -12.38 -3.92
C ARG A 27 -14.10 -11.46 -4.68
N THR A 28 -13.83 -10.18 -4.81
CA THR A 28 -14.84 -9.23 -5.30
C THR A 28 -14.40 -8.39 -6.48
N VAL A 29 -13.13 -8.36 -6.86
CA VAL A 29 -12.61 -7.44 -7.88
C VAL A 29 -12.10 -8.24 -9.08
N PRO A 30 -12.65 -8.03 -10.28
CA PRO A 30 -12.29 -8.77 -11.49
C PRO A 30 -10.79 -8.78 -11.79
N LEU A 31 -10.13 -7.61 -11.74
CA LEU A 31 -8.71 -7.50 -12.08
C LEU A 31 -7.82 -8.42 -11.23
N TYR A 32 -8.07 -8.46 -9.92
CA TYR A 32 -7.25 -9.26 -9.01
C TYR A 32 -7.50 -10.76 -9.18
N ARG A 33 -8.74 -11.16 -9.53
CA ARG A 33 -9.01 -12.55 -9.90
C ARG A 33 -8.22 -12.94 -11.14
N GLU A 34 -8.27 -12.13 -12.19
CA GLU A 34 -7.52 -12.36 -13.42
C GLU A 34 -6.02 -12.46 -13.14
N LYS A 35 -5.42 -11.40 -12.57
CA LYS A 35 -3.96 -11.32 -12.39
C LYS A 35 -3.43 -12.35 -11.41
N TRP A 36 -4.13 -12.64 -10.31
CA TRP A 36 -3.62 -13.57 -9.29
C TRP A 36 -3.98 -15.02 -9.59
N ALA A 37 -5.14 -15.32 -10.17
CA ALA A 37 -5.45 -16.69 -10.60
C ALA A 37 -4.51 -17.15 -11.73
N LEU A 38 -4.18 -16.27 -12.69
CA LEU A 38 -3.22 -16.57 -13.76
C LEU A 38 -1.80 -16.81 -13.22
N ALA A 39 -1.44 -16.24 -12.07
CA ALA A 39 -0.19 -16.53 -11.37
C ALA A 39 -0.26 -17.83 -10.52
N GLY A 40 -1.36 -18.59 -10.59
CA GLY A 40 -1.57 -19.82 -9.84
C GLY A 40 -1.83 -19.60 -8.34
N ARG A 41 -2.37 -18.44 -7.95
CA ARG A 41 -2.72 -18.11 -6.56
C ARG A 41 -4.20 -18.40 -6.32
N THR A 42 -4.50 -19.47 -5.59
CA THR A 42 -5.88 -19.85 -5.20
C THR A 42 -6.31 -19.22 -3.88
N GLU A 43 -5.35 -18.90 -3.01
CA GLU A 43 -5.49 -17.95 -1.92
C GLU A 43 -4.40 -16.87 -2.10
N PRO A 44 -4.73 -15.58 -2.05
CA PRO A 44 -3.75 -14.52 -2.24
C PRO A 44 -2.79 -14.35 -1.04
N VAL A 45 -2.78 -15.30 -0.10
CA VAL A 45 -1.72 -15.41 0.90
C VAL A 45 -0.50 -15.98 0.21
N LEU A 46 0.40 -15.10 -0.25
CA LEU A 46 1.84 -15.33 -0.42
C LEU A 46 2.19 -16.82 -0.64
N VAL A 47 1.76 -17.41 -1.76
CA VAL A 47 2.16 -18.77 -2.09
C VAL A 47 3.68 -18.73 -2.27
N LEU A 48 4.41 -19.31 -1.31
CA LEU A 48 5.86 -19.39 -1.34
C LEU A 48 6.30 -19.98 -2.69
N GLY A 49 7.12 -19.23 -3.42
CA GLY A 49 7.64 -19.64 -4.73
C GLY A 49 6.77 -19.29 -5.95
N ARG A 50 5.56 -18.74 -5.80
CA ARG A 50 4.69 -18.35 -6.93
C ARG A 50 4.38 -16.86 -6.94
N TYR A 51 5.34 -16.12 -7.47
CA TYR A 51 5.33 -14.67 -7.36
C TYR A 51 4.66 -13.96 -8.54
N GLY A 52 4.48 -14.57 -9.71
CA GLY A 52 4.04 -13.82 -10.89
C GLY A 52 5.02 -12.68 -11.22
N GLU A 53 4.71 -11.84 -12.21
CA GLU A 53 5.50 -10.64 -12.49
C GLU A 53 5.41 -9.65 -11.31
N SER A 54 6.54 -9.04 -10.92
CA SER A 54 6.64 -8.08 -9.82
C SER A 54 5.98 -8.54 -8.51
N ASP A 55 6.08 -9.83 -8.20
CA ASP A 55 5.43 -10.45 -7.04
C ASP A 55 3.90 -10.28 -7.01
N GLY A 56 3.29 -10.09 -8.18
CA GLY A 56 1.85 -9.92 -8.40
C GLY A 56 1.33 -8.52 -8.12
N ALA A 57 2.25 -7.57 -7.92
CA ALA A 57 1.94 -6.15 -7.84
C ALA A 57 1.68 -5.57 -9.24
N ILE A 58 0.87 -4.51 -9.31
CA ILE A 58 0.42 -3.89 -10.56
C ILE A 58 0.92 -2.45 -10.59
N HIS A 59 1.48 -2.01 -11.72
CA HIS A 59 1.87 -0.61 -11.89
C HIS A 59 0.67 0.33 -11.86
N VAL A 60 0.84 1.51 -11.26
CA VAL A 60 -0.23 2.50 -11.10
C VAL A 60 -0.81 2.96 -12.43
N THR A 61 0.02 3.07 -13.48
CA THR A 61 -0.44 3.34 -14.85
C THR A 61 -1.41 2.27 -15.35
N GLU A 62 -1.13 0.99 -15.10
CA GLU A 62 -2.00 -0.12 -15.51
C GLU A 62 -3.30 -0.14 -14.67
N ALA A 63 -3.18 0.05 -13.36
CA ALA A 63 -4.33 0.14 -12.46
C ALA A 63 -5.28 1.28 -12.87
N THR A 64 -4.73 2.42 -13.28
CA THR A 64 -5.50 3.59 -13.72
C THR A 64 -6.18 3.36 -15.07
N ARG A 65 -5.53 2.66 -16.02
CA ARG A 65 -6.19 2.27 -17.28
C ARG A 65 -7.36 1.31 -17.07
N ARG A 66 -7.35 0.56 -15.98
CA ARG A 66 -8.33 -0.49 -15.66
C ARG A 66 -9.16 -0.17 -14.40
N LEU A 67 -9.45 1.10 -14.13
CA LEU A 67 -10.19 1.53 -12.93
C LEU A 67 -11.52 0.81 -12.76
N ALA A 68 -12.28 0.61 -13.84
CA ALA A 68 -13.55 -0.13 -13.79
C ALA A 68 -13.35 -1.58 -13.30
N ASP A 69 -12.25 -2.23 -13.66
CA ASP A 69 -11.93 -3.59 -13.23
C ASP A 69 -11.45 -3.67 -11.76
N LEU A 70 -11.19 -2.50 -11.13
CA LEU A 70 -10.85 -2.36 -9.71
C LEU A 70 -12.08 -2.14 -8.82
N VAL A 71 -13.26 -1.89 -9.41
CA VAL A 71 -14.51 -1.75 -8.68
C VAL A 71 -15.00 -3.14 -8.23
N PRO A 72 -15.42 -3.30 -6.96
CA PRO A 72 -16.03 -4.54 -6.52
C PRO A 72 -17.27 -4.89 -7.33
N LEU A 73 -17.50 -6.19 -7.60
CA LEU A 73 -18.68 -6.71 -8.29
C LEU A 73 -20.02 -6.32 -7.63
N ALA A 74 -20.00 -6.03 -6.32
CA ALA A 74 -21.16 -5.52 -5.61
C ALA A 74 -21.47 -4.03 -5.90
N GLY A 75 -20.68 -3.38 -6.74
CA GLY A 75 -20.74 -1.95 -7.05
C GLY A 75 -19.79 -1.10 -6.20
N GLY A 76 -19.74 0.19 -6.53
CA GLY A 76 -18.88 1.18 -5.91
C GLY A 76 -18.60 2.34 -6.85
N THR A 77 -17.87 3.35 -6.38
CA THR A 77 -17.41 4.44 -7.25
C THR A 77 -16.20 3.99 -8.07
N GLU A 78 -16.16 4.35 -9.35
CA GLU A 78 -14.98 4.19 -10.21
C GLU A 78 -13.95 5.31 -10.03
N HIS A 79 -14.36 6.42 -9.41
CA HIS A 79 -13.52 7.58 -9.18
C HIS A 79 -12.75 7.44 -7.87
N PRO A 80 -11.40 7.50 -7.90
CA PRO A 80 -10.60 7.58 -6.69
C PRO A 80 -10.88 8.91 -5.96
N ASP A 81 -11.27 8.86 -4.69
CA ASP A 81 -11.47 10.06 -3.86
C ASP A 81 -10.15 10.82 -3.66
N PRO A 82 -9.92 11.99 -4.28
CA PRO A 82 -8.63 12.69 -4.25
C PRO A 82 -8.18 13.12 -2.85
N GLN A 83 -9.10 13.21 -1.87
CA GLN A 83 -8.79 13.56 -0.49
C GLN A 83 -8.46 12.32 0.38
N ARG A 84 -8.47 11.11 -0.21
CA ARG A 84 -8.08 9.89 0.49
C ARG A 84 -6.63 9.98 0.97
N GLY A 85 -6.44 9.79 2.28
CA GLY A 85 -5.12 9.89 2.95
C GLY A 85 -4.81 11.24 3.59
N ALA A 86 -5.46 12.34 3.17
CA ALA A 86 -5.18 13.68 3.65
C ALA A 86 -5.50 13.89 5.14
N CYS A 87 -6.45 13.12 5.70
CA CYS A 87 -6.97 13.38 7.05
C CYS A 87 -5.96 13.18 8.20
N ASN A 88 -4.76 12.60 8.00
CA ASN A 88 -3.81 12.35 9.10
C ASN A 88 -2.37 12.83 8.84
N VAL A 89 -2.02 13.23 7.62
CA VAL A 89 -0.72 13.82 7.28
C VAL A 89 -0.44 15.08 8.13
N LEU A 90 -1.50 15.80 8.48
CA LEU A 90 -1.46 17.01 9.28
C LEU A 90 -1.51 16.77 10.81
N ALA A 91 -1.99 15.62 11.29
CA ALA A 91 -2.18 15.36 12.73
C ALA A 91 -1.00 14.63 13.41
N MET A 92 0.08 14.34 12.67
CA MET A 92 1.30 13.73 13.22
C MET A 92 2.25 14.80 13.82
N ASP A 93 1.66 15.80 14.48
CA ASP A 93 2.25 17.08 14.86
C ASP A 93 3.60 16.99 15.58
N GLY A 94 4.54 17.77 15.04
CA GLY A 94 5.92 17.91 15.52
C GLY A 94 6.79 18.81 14.65
N GLY A 95 6.21 19.80 13.96
CA GLY A 95 6.91 20.99 13.42
C GLY A 95 8.08 20.76 12.46
N GLY A 96 7.82 20.70 11.16
CA GLY A 96 8.85 20.82 10.12
C GLY A 96 8.27 20.62 8.72
N ALA A 97 8.82 21.28 7.71
CA ALA A 97 8.38 21.15 6.32
C ALA A 97 8.34 19.68 5.90
N ARG A 98 7.14 19.16 5.63
CA ARG A 98 6.89 17.76 5.27
C ARG A 98 6.63 17.71 3.78
N GLU A 99 7.58 17.19 3.03
CA GLU A 99 7.27 16.67 1.70
C GLU A 99 6.19 15.59 1.89
N VAL A 100 5.14 15.61 1.06
CA VAL A 100 4.06 14.62 1.07
C VAL A 100 4.36 13.59 -0.01
N LEU A 101 4.27 12.31 0.35
CA LEU A 101 4.34 11.24 -0.63
C LEU A 101 2.95 11.12 -1.24
N HIS A 102 2.76 11.80 -2.36
CA HIS A 102 1.50 11.87 -3.06
C HIS A 102 1.61 11.12 -4.39
N ASP A 103 0.59 10.34 -4.73
CA ASP A 103 0.40 9.78 -6.05
C ASP A 103 -1.02 10.15 -6.52
N PRO A 104 -1.23 10.65 -7.76
CA PRO A 104 -2.56 11.07 -8.21
C PRO A 104 -3.63 9.96 -8.12
N ALA A 105 -3.24 8.72 -8.38
CA ALA A 105 -4.11 7.55 -8.39
C ALA A 105 -4.17 6.82 -7.05
N LEU A 106 -3.30 7.12 -6.07
CA LEU A 106 -3.38 6.55 -4.72
C LEU A 106 -3.70 7.57 -3.60
N GLY A 107 -3.56 8.87 -3.85
CA GLY A 107 -3.70 9.94 -2.86
C GLY A 107 -2.45 10.12 -2.01
N ASP A 108 -2.62 10.62 -0.79
CA ASP A 108 -1.52 10.82 0.16
C ASP A 108 -1.16 9.51 0.85
N LEU A 109 0.06 9.04 0.65
CA LEU A 109 0.56 7.79 1.22
C LEU A 109 1.32 7.98 2.52
N GLY A 110 1.88 9.16 2.74
CA GLY A 110 2.75 9.43 3.87
C GLY A 110 3.44 10.78 3.79
N THR A 111 4.37 11.01 4.73
CA THR A 111 5.17 12.24 4.81
C THR A 111 6.62 11.95 5.04
N ARG A 112 7.49 12.80 4.47
CA ARG A 112 8.91 12.76 4.81
C ARG A 112 9.13 13.47 6.13
N ARG A 113 9.85 12.81 7.04
CA ARG A 113 10.26 13.39 8.33
C ARG A 113 11.73 13.80 8.30
N ASP A 114 12.15 14.52 9.34
CA ASP A 114 13.53 14.95 9.61
C ASP A 114 14.55 13.79 9.59
N CYS A 115 14.14 12.57 9.96
CA CYS A 115 14.97 11.37 9.83
C CYS A 115 15.26 10.94 8.37
N GLY A 116 14.71 11.65 7.38
CA GLY A 116 14.94 11.46 5.95
C GLY A 116 14.07 10.39 5.28
N ALA A 117 13.36 9.57 6.05
CA ALA A 117 12.48 8.51 5.55
C ALA A 117 11.05 9.00 5.27
N TRP A 118 10.34 8.30 4.38
CA TRP A 118 8.91 8.50 4.10
C TRP A 118 8.05 7.68 5.06
N HIS A 119 7.45 8.32 6.05
CA HIS A 119 6.57 7.68 7.03
C HIS A 119 5.18 7.49 6.43
N LEU A 120 4.71 6.25 6.36
CA LEU A 120 3.40 5.94 5.79
C LEU A 120 2.28 6.29 6.77
N ASP A 121 1.11 6.70 6.24
CA ASP A 121 -0.15 6.73 7.00
C ASP A 121 -0.60 5.29 7.27
N TRP A 122 0.16 4.58 8.10
CA TRP A 122 0.05 3.13 8.31
C TRP A 122 -1.34 2.61 8.73
N PRO A 123 -2.24 3.38 9.38
CA PRO A 123 -3.62 2.95 9.59
C PRO A 123 -4.46 2.87 8.31
N ARG A 124 -4.00 3.48 7.21
CA ARG A 124 -4.67 3.56 5.91
C ARG A 124 -3.86 2.99 4.75
N VAL A 125 -2.54 2.93 4.88
CA VAL A 125 -1.63 2.53 3.80
C VAL A 125 -0.78 1.36 4.27
N TYR A 126 -0.82 0.26 3.54
CA TYR A 126 0.12 -0.84 3.68
C TYR A 126 1.17 -0.80 2.59
N ALA A 127 2.40 -1.18 2.92
CA ALA A 127 3.45 -1.35 1.92
C ALA A 127 4.20 -2.67 2.15
N ARG A 128 4.61 -3.32 1.06
CA ARG A 128 5.54 -4.45 1.08
C ARG A 128 6.62 -4.27 0.03
N GLU A 129 7.77 -4.89 0.27
CA GLU A 129 8.80 -4.99 -0.76
C GLU A 129 8.38 -5.99 -1.84
N THR A 130 8.70 -5.64 -3.08
CA THR A 130 8.64 -6.51 -4.26
C THR A 130 9.95 -6.40 -5.04
N LYS A 131 10.16 -7.29 -6.00
CA LYS A 131 11.29 -7.19 -6.95
C LYS A 131 11.34 -5.87 -7.73
N ALA A 132 10.18 -5.21 -7.94
CA ALA A 132 10.07 -3.94 -8.65
C ALA A 132 10.08 -2.72 -7.73
N GLY A 133 10.22 -2.92 -6.41
CA GLY A 133 10.17 -1.87 -5.40
C GLY A 133 8.97 -1.97 -4.46
N PRO A 134 8.73 -0.95 -3.63
CA PRO A 134 7.61 -0.93 -2.68
C PRO A 134 6.26 -0.93 -3.40
N ALA A 135 5.41 -1.90 -3.08
CA ALA A 135 4.01 -1.95 -3.52
C ALA A 135 3.09 -1.52 -2.39
N PHE A 136 2.12 -0.66 -2.70
CA PHE A 136 1.23 -0.02 -1.76
C PHE A 136 -0.20 -0.57 -1.82
N THR A 137 -0.88 -0.64 -0.69
CA THR A 137 -2.28 -1.05 -0.59
C THR A 137 -3.05 -0.04 0.25
N LEU A 138 -4.17 0.45 -0.25
CA LEU A 138 -5.07 1.32 0.49
C LEU A 138 -6.03 0.47 1.34
N LEU A 139 -5.80 0.45 2.65
CA LEU A 139 -6.46 -0.45 3.60
C LEU A 139 -7.93 -0.14 3.85
N ARG A 140 -8.34 1.11 3.63
CA ARG A 140 -9.70 1.59 3.91
C ARG A 140 -10.50 1.97 2.66
N GLN A 141 -9.87 1.90 1.49
CA GLN A 141 -10.51 2.21 0.22
C GLN A 141 -11.44 1.06 -0.18
N SER A 142 -12.74 1.31 -0.20
CA SER A 142 -13.74 0.30 -0.56
C SER A 142 -13.91 0.15 -2.08
N SER A 143 -13.75 1.24 -2.85
CA SER A 143 -13.82 1.28 -4.32
C SER A 143 -13.16 2.57 -4.89
N PRO A 144 -12.53 2.52 -6.07
CA PRO A 144 -11.90 1.34 -6.65
C PRO A 144 -10.82 0.81 -5.68
N ARG A 145 -10.58 -0.50 -5.66
CA ARG A 145 -9.67 -1.09 -4.67
C ARG A 145 -8.24 -1.13 -5.17
N PHE A 146 -7.35 -0.41 -4.50
CA PHE A 146 -5.92 -0.40 -4.79
C PHE A 146 -5.17 -1.32 -3.83
N VAL A 147 -4.75 -2.47 -4.34
CA VAL A 147 -3.98 -3.50 -3.64
C VAL A 147 -2.72 -3.82 -4.42
N ASP A 148 -1.60 -3.83 -3.71
CA ASP A 148 -0.25 -4.05 -4.25
C ASP A 148 0.05 -3.24 -5.51
N ILE A 149 -0.09 -1.91 -5.41
CA ILE A 149 0.17 -0.98 -6.50
C ILE A 149 1.61 -0.47 -6.44
N LEU A 150 2.35 -0.60 -7.54
CA LEU A 150 3.66 0.01 -7.74
C LEU A 150 3.49 1.41 -8.29
N ILE A 151 4.16 2.38 -7.67
CA ILE A 151 4.21 3.75 -8.18
C ILE A 151 5.35 3.82 -9.19
N ASP A 152 5.11 4.46 -10.32
CA ASP A 152 6.08 4.50 -11.42
C ASP A 152 7.27 5.44 -11.11
N GLU A 153 7.06 6.41 -10.22
CA GLU A 153 8.13 7.27 -9.71
C GLU A 153 8.91 6.60 -8.55
N PRO A 154 10.24 6.77 -8.49
CA PRO A 154 11.07 6.19 -7.44
C PRO A 154 10.84 6.87 -6.09
N VAL A 155 9.95 6.30 -5.29
CA VAL A 155 9.64 6.74 -3.92
C VAL A 155 10.68 6.24 -2.90
N GLY A 156 11.30 5.10 -3.20
CA GLY A 156 12.36 4.48 -2.41
C GLY A 156 12.52 3.01 -2.76
N LYS A 157 13.50 2.33 -2.13
CA LYS A 157 13.87 0.95 -2.45
C LYS A 157 13.30 -0.07 -1.47
N ARG A 158 13.05 0.35 -0.22
CA ARG A 158 12.82 -0.59 0.88
C ARG A 158 11.72 -0.15 1.82
N VAL A 159 10.94 -1.12 2.30
CA VAL A 159 9.94 -0.91 3.36
C VAL A 159 10.59 -1.31 4.67
N VAL A 160 10.83 -0.33 5.53
CA VAL A 160 11.52 -0.50 6.80
C VAL A 160 10.66 -0.02 7.96
N GLN A 161 11.07 -0.34 9.16
CA GLN A 161 10.63 0.40 10.33
C GLN A 161 11.62 1.53 10.59
N CYS A 162 11.13 2.76 10.70
CA CYS A 162 11.99 3.88 11.05
C CYS A 162 12.56 3.68 12.46
N ARG A 163 13.89 3.68 12.59
CA ARG A 163 14.57 3.46 13.88
C ARG A 163 14.27 4.55 14.90
N SER A 164 14.09 5.79 14.43
CA SER A 164 13.86 6.95 15.29
C SER A 164 12.42 7.04 15.80
N HIS A 165 11.43 6.58 15.01
CA HIS A 165 10.02 6.81 15.30
C HIS A 165 9.19 5.53 15.46
N GLY A 166 9.75 4.37 15.13
CA GLY A 166 9.08 3.08 15.28
C GLY A 166 7.91 2.81 14.32
N THR A 167 7.63 3.70 13.36
CA THR A 167 6.54 3.52 12.38
C THR A 167 7.05 2.91 11.06
N PRO A 168 6.16 2.29 10.26
CA PRO A 168 6.50 1.88 8.90
C PRO A 168 6.93 3.07 8.05
N ALA A 169 7.99 2.88 7.27
CA ALA A 169 8.53 3.89 6.39
C ALA A 169 9.12 3.29 5.12
N VAL A 170 9.27 4.12 4.09
CA VAL A 170 10.01 3.80 2.87
C VAL A 170 11.30 4.62 2.85
N THR A 171 12.42 3.96 2.58
CA THR A 171 13.74 4.60 2.45
C THR A 171 14.25 4.50 1.02
N ARG A 172 15.01 5.52 0.60
CA ARG A 172 15.78 5.47 -0.64
C ARG A 172 16.83 4.35 -0.63
#